data_AF-A0A915N940-F1
#
_entry.id   AF-A0A915N940-F1
#
_cell.length_a   1.000
_cell.length_b   1.000
_cell.length_c   1.000
_cell.angle_alpha   90.00
_cell.angle_beta   90.00
_cell.angle_gamma   90.00
#
_symmetry.space_group_name_H-M   'P 1'
#
loop_
_entity.id
_entity.type
_entity.pdbx_description
1 polymer ?
#
loop_
_entity_poly.entity_id
_entity_poly.type
_entity_poly.pdbx_seq_one_letter_code
_entity_poly.pdbx_strand_id
1 'polypeptide(L)'
;RLIDFEKMTDIEDRRLVYFGKWAGYTGFIDILHGLGLRLLALGHHTPFIHIAHMAINAVRDCGYEIALNRMPRSIGPLIFVFTGTGNVSKGAQELFRHFPHEFVDAIYGCVVSRADHMIRKEGGIYKREEFEKQPELYVSKFASEIAPYATVILNCVFWGVNTPRLLTIPDAKILLTPRVNKSLEVPGCPSLPHRLMAICDISADPGGSIEFMTECTTIDKPFTVYDADLNQSTDR
;
A
#
# COMPACT_ATOMS: atom_id res chain seq x y z
N ARG A 1 18.06 36.21 -0.91
CA ARG A 1 18.79 35.03 -0.40
C ARG A 1 17.82 33.86 -0.41
N LEU A 2 18.18 32.75 -1.05
CA LEU A 2 17.39 31.51 -1.07
C LEU A 2 17.90 30.60 0.03
N ILE A 3 17.00 30.01 0.82
CA ILE A 3 17.33 28.98 1.81
C ILE A 3 16.49 27.75 1.42
N ASP A 4 17.17 26.69 1.01
CA ASP A 4 16.54 25.42 0.66
C ASP A 4 16.43 24.54 1.92
N PHE A 5 15.19 24.36 2.40
CA PHE A 5 14.91 23.59 3.60
C PHE A 5 15.15 22.09 3.41
N GLU A 6 15.15 21.58 2.17
CA GLU A 6 15.42 20.17 1.88
C GLU A 6 16.90 19.81 2.09
N LYS A 7 17.80 20.78 1.91
CA LYS A 7 19.25 20.61 2.08
C LYS A 7 19.75 20.93 3.49
N MET A 8 18.86 21.25 4.43
CA MET A 8 19.26 21.44 5.81
C MET A 8 19.56 20.09 6.48
N THR A 9 20.83 19.89 6.77
CA THR A 9 21.34 18.69 7.45
C THR A 9 22.02 19.03 8.78
N ASP A 10 22.11 18.04 9.66
CA ASP A 10 22.92 18.13 10.88
C ASP A 10 24.41 17.88 10.58
N ILE A 11 25.24 17.83 11.64
CA ILE A 11 26.68 17.55 11.52
C ILE A 11 27.01 16.15 10.99
N GLU A 12 26.04 15.23 10.99
CA GLU A 12 26.14 13.87 10.47
C GLU A 12 25.50 13.73 9.06
N ASP A 13 25.22 14.86 8.40
CA ASP A 13 24.55 14.96 7.10
C ASP A 13 23.12 14.38 7.07
N ARG A 14 22.47 14.26 8.24
CA ARG A 14 21.07 13.82 8.32
C ARG A 14 20.14 14.99 8.09
N ARG A 15 19.18 14.84 7.16
CA ARG A 15 18.14 15.83 6.89
C ARG A 15 17.36 16.17 8.15
N LEU A 16 17.24 17.46 8.48
CA LEU A 16 16.56 17.95 9.68
C LEU A 16 15.06 18.17 9.46
N VAL A 17 14.67 18.64 8.28
CA VAL A 17 13.28 18.98 7.96
C VAL A 17 12.72 18.01 6.93
N TYR A 18 11.80 17.15 7.34
CA TYR A 18 11.09 16.22 6.45
C TYR A 18 9.69 15.92 6.97
N PHE A 19 8.77 15.64 6.05
CA PHE A 19 7.35 15.40 6.36
C PHE A 19 6.96 13.91 6.28
N GLY A 20 7.93 13.02 6.15
CA GLY A 20 7.68 11.61 5.86
C GLY A 20 6.68 10.94 6.81
N LYS A 21 6.82 11.16 8.13
CA LYS A 21 5.90 10.59 9.12
C LYS A 21 4.43 10.99 8.88
N TRP A 22 4.20 12.28 8.61
CA TRP A 22 2.88 12.82 8.34
C TRP A 22 2.32 12.37 6.99
N ALA A 23 3.16 12.24 5.97
CA ALA A 23 2.76 11.64 4.69
C ALA A 23 2.27 10.20 4.88
N GLY A 24 2.95 9.43 5.75
CA GLY A 24 2.50 8.09 6.15
C GLY A 24 1.15 8.08 6.87
N TYR A 25 0.89 9.07 7.72
CA TYR A 25 -0.40 9.20 8.42
C TYR A 25 -1.53 9.47 7.44
N THR A 26 -1.37 10.51 6.61
CA THR A 26 -2.39 10.92 5.65
C THR A 26 -2.67 9.81 4.65
N GLY A 27 -1.62 9.22 4.04
CA GLY A 27 -1.79 8.12 3.09
C GLY A 27 -2.49 6.90 3.70
N PHE A 28 -2.22 6.57 4.97
CA PHE A 28 -2.92 5.47 5.64
C PHE A 28 -4.39 5.80 5.95
N ILE A 29 -4.72 7.02 6.36
CA ILE A 29 -6.12 7.40 6.59
C ILE A 29 -6.90 7.38 5.28
N ASP A 30 -6.33 7.96 4.22
CA ASP A 30 -7.00 8.10 2.94
C ASP A 30 -7.22 6.73 2.27
N ILE A 31 -6.24 5.83 2.33
CA ILE A 31 -6.43 4.49 1.77
C ILE A 31 -7.48 3.67 2.52
N LEU A 32 -7.64 3.88 3.84
CA LEU A 32 -8.70 3.24 4.60
C LEU A 32 -10.08 3.77 4.21
N HIS A 33 -10.20 5.09 4.00
CA HIS A 33 -11.42 5.69 3.46
C HIS A 33 -11.75 5.08 2.09
N GLY A 34 -10.79 5.08 1.16
CA GLY A 34 -10.97 4.51 -0.18
C GLY A 34 -11.30 3.03 -0.15
N LEU A 35 -10.68 2.26 0.75
CA LEU A 35 -11.00 0.85 0.97
C LEU A 35 -12.45 0.67 1.44
N GLY A 36 -12.92 1.51 2.37
CA GLY A 36 -14.31 1.49 2.84
C GLY A 36 -15.31 1.71 1.70
N LEU A 37 -15.08 2.73 0.87
CA LEU A 37 -15.89 3.01 -0.31
C LEU A 37 -15.86 1.85 -1.32
N ARG A 38 -14.67 1.31 -1.60
CA ARG A 38 -14.50 0.20 -2.55
C ARG A 38 -15.20 -1.06 -2.08
N LEU A 39 -15.08 -1.42 -0.81
CA LEU A 39 -15.75 -2.58 -0.24
C LEU A 39 -17.27 -2.38 -0.22
N LEU A 40 -17.76 -1.18 0.08
CA LEU A 40 -19.19 -0.87 -0.01
C LEU A 40 -19.72 -1.04 -1.45
N ALA A 41 -19.00 -0.54 -2.46
CA ALA A 41 -19.35 -0.71 -3.87
C ALA A 41 -19.39 -2.18 -4.31
N LEU A 42 -18.64 -3.04 -3.63
CA LEU A 42 -18.64 -4.49 -3.83
C LEU A 42 -19.68 -5.22 -2.95
N GLY A 43 -20.53 -4.50 -2.23
CA GLY A 43 -21.60 -5.06 -1.42
C GLY A 43 -21.19 -5.44 0.01
N HIS A 44 -20.06 -4.94 0.50
CA HIS A 44 -19.57 -5.21 1.85
C HIS A 44 -19.62 -3.97 2.74
N HIS A 45 -20.48 -4.01 3.76
CA HIS A 45 -20.45 -3.03 4.83
C HIS A 45 -19.30 -3.36 5.79
N THR A 46 -18.36 -2.42 5.95
CA THR A 46 -17.20 -2.60 6.84
C THR A 46 -16.99 -1.35 7.70
N PRO A 47 -16.36 -1.46 8.88
CA PRO A 47 -16.06 -0.30 9.73
C PRO A 47 -15.26 0.81 9.03
N PHE A 48 -14.54 0.50 7.95
CA PHE A 48 -13.77 1.49 7.18
C PHE A 48 -14.64 2.59 6.56
N ILE A 49 -15.94 2.34 6.32
CA ILE A 49 -16.86 3.33 5.74
C ILE A 49 -17.04 4.58 6.61
N HIS A 50 -16.75 4.47 7.91
CA HIS A 50 -16.86 5.56 8.88
C HIS A 50 -15.59 6.42 8.97
N ILE A 51 -14.51 6.03 8.29
CA ILE A 51 -13.27 6.80 8.28
C ILE A 51 -13.42 7.96 7.31
N ALA A 52 -13.61 9.17 7.85
CA ALA A 52 -13.53 10.39 7.07
C ALA A 52 -12.05 10.77 6.79
N HIS A 53 -11.84 11.53 5.72
CA HIS A 53 -10.53 12.05 5.32
C HIS A 53 -9.84 12.77 6.50
N MET A 54 -8.55 12.48 6.73
CA MET A 54 -7.70 13.07 7.79
C MET A 54 -8.20 12.92 9.25
N ALA A 55 -9.07 11.95 9.56
CA ALA A 55 -9.59 11.76 10.93
C ALA A 55 -8.87 10.63 11.69
N ILE A 56 -7.80 10.95 12.44
CA ILE A 56 -7.06 9.96 13.27
C ILE A 56 -7.98 9.24 14.28
N ASN A 57 -8.92 9.96 14.91
CA ASN A 57 -9.86 9.36 15.86
C ASN A 57 -10.74 8.30 15.18
N ALA A 58 -11.13 8.51 13.92
CA ALA A 58 -11.92 7.54 13.17
C ALA A 58 -11.16 6.23 12.90
N VAL A 59 -9.83 6.28 12.74
CA VAL A 59 -9.00 5.07 12.64
C VAL A 59 -9.06 4.27 13.95
N ARG A 60 -9.03 4.95 15.10
CA ARG A 60 -9.15 4.29 16.41
C ARG A 60 -10.52 3.65 16.60
N ASP A 61 -11.58 4.38 16.26
CA ASP A 61 -12.97 3.89 16.34
C ASP A 61 -13.17 2.69 15.41
N CYS A 62 -12.63 2.75 14.20
CA CYS A 62 -12.60 1.63 13.26
C CYS A 62 -11.90 0.39 13.86
N GLY A 63 -10.74 0.59 14.52
CA GLY A 63 -10.02 -0.47 15.22
C GLY A 63 -10.85 -1.14 16.31
N TYR A 64 -11.61 -0.36 17.10
CA TYR A 64 -12.54 -0.91 18.09
C TYR A 64 -13.65 -1.75 17.45
N GLU A 65 -14.25 -1.26 16.37
CA GLU A 65 -15.31 -1.98 15.64
C GLU A 65 -14.80 -3.31 15.05
N ILE A 66 -13.57 -3.32 14.52
CA ILE A 66 -12.91 -4.54 14.04
C ILE A 66 -12.69 -5.51 15.20
N ALA A 67 -12.21 -5.03 16.36
CA ALA A 67 -12.01 -5.86 17.56
C ALA A 67 -13.32 -6.44 18.11
N LEU A 68 -14.45 -5.77 17.88
CA LEU A 68 -15.80 -6.27 18.18
C LEU A 68 -16.34 -7.25 17.13
N ASN A 69 -15.48 -7.78 16.23
CA ASN A 69 -15.84 -8.71 15.15
C ASN A 69 -16.89 -8.17 14.17
N ARG A 70 -16.91 -6.85 13.91
CA ARG A 70 -17.83 -6.24 12.93
C ARG A 70 -17.33 -6.29 11.49
N MET A 71 -16.25 -7.03 11.24
CA MET A 71 -15.78 -7.32 9.88
C MET A 71 -16.58 -8.48 9.26
N PRO A 72 -17.05 -8.36 8.01
CA PRO A 72 -17.78 -9.45 7.36
C PRO A 72 -16.84 -10.63 7.08
N ARG A 73 -17.31 -11.86 7.33
CA ARG A 73 -16.50 -13.06 7.08
C ARG A 73 -16.21 -13.31 5.60
N SER A 74 -17.06 -12.80 4.72
CA SER A 74 -17.00 -12.99 3.25
C SER A 74 -15.78 -12.36 2.60
N ILE A 75 -15.11 -11.40 3.25
CA ILE A 75 -13.89 -10.75 2.72
C ILE A 75 -12.61 -11.40 3.26
N GLY A 76 -12.73 -12.26 4.28
CA GLY A 76 -11.60 -12.90 4.95
C GLY A 76 -10.65 -11.90 5.63
N PRO A 77 -9.46 -12.35 6.03
CA PRO A 77 -8.46 -11.49 6.62
C PRO A 77 -7.86 -10.51 5.61
N LEU A 78 -7.70 -9.25 6.01
CA LEU A 78 -7.08 -8.23 5.19
C LEU A 78 -5.58 -8.14 5.49
N ILE A 79 -4.76 -8.14 4.45
CA ILE A 79 -3.31 -8.03 4.57
C ILE A 79 -2.84 -6.67 4.07
N PHE A 80 -2.30 -5.85 4.97
CA PHE A 80 -1.69 -4.55 4.67
C PHE A 80 -0.19 -4.72 4.50
N VAL A 81 0.31 -4.42 3.30
CA VAL A 81 1.75 -4.46 2.99
C VAL A 81 2.30 -3.05 2.94
N PHE A 82 3.26 -2.75 3.81
CA PHE A 82 3.97 -1.47 3.87
C PHE A 82 5.35 -1.64 3.22
N THR A 83 5.60 -1.00 2.08
CA THR A 83 6.93 -1.06 1.45
C THR A 83 7.87 -0.04 2.07
N GLY A 84 9.12 -0.44 2.29
CA GLY A 84 10.14 0.43 2.87
C GLY A 84 10.10 0.50 4.39
N THR A 85 11.21 0.93 4.97
CA THR A 85 11.44 1.01 6.43
C THR A 85 11.69 2.45 6.90
N GLY A 86 11.45 3.43 6.03
CA GLY A 86 11.64 4.85 6.30
C GLY A 86 10.52 5.50 7.13
N ASN A 87 10.59 6.82 7.29
CA ASN A 87 9.66 7.58 8.13
C ASN A 87 8.21 7.53 7.65
N VAL A 88 7.97 7.43 6.35
CA VAL A 88 6.62 7.28 5.77
C VAL A 88 5.99 5.95 6.21
N SER A 89 6.68 4.84 5.99
CA SER A 89 6.23 3.50 6.42
C SER A 89 6.00 3.45 7.93
N LYS A 90 6.94 3.98 8.72
CA LYS A 90 6.79 4.07 10.19
C LYS A 90 5.58 4.90 10.62
N GLY A 91 5.28 5.98 9.90
CA GLY A 91 4.11 6.81 10.13
C GLY A 91 2.82 6.01 9.93
N ALA A 92 2.67 5.37 8.77
CA ALA A 92 1.51 4.54 8.46
C ALA A 92 1.33 3.40 9.49
N GLN A 93 2.44 2.74 9.87
CA GLN A 93 2.43 1.68 10.87
C GLN A 93 1.97 2.17 12.26
N GLU A 94 2.26 3.42 12.64
CA GLU A 94 1.82 3.96 13.93
C GLU A 94 0.30 4.06 14.03
N LEU A 95 -0.37 4.45 12.95
CA LEU A 95 -1.83 4.42 12.89
C LEU A 95 -2.38 2.99 12.77
N PHE A 96 -1.72 2.14 11.98
CA PHE A 96 -2.10 0.72 11.85
C PHE A 96 -2.12 -0.01 13.20
N ARG A 97 -1.29 0.40 14.17
CA ARG A 97 -1.29 -0.18 15.52
C ARG A 97 -2.61 -0.05 16.28
N HIS A 98 -3.52 0.83 15.84
CA HIS A 98 -4.86 0.92 16.41
C HIS A 98 -5.77 -0.25 16.03
N PHE A 99 -5.39 -1.05 15.03
CA PHE A 99 -6.13 -2.27 14.67
C PHE A 99 -5.67 -3.47 15.49
N PRO A 100 -6.54 -4.47 15.73
CA PRO A 100 -6.12 -5.72 16.36
C PRO A 100 -5.29 -6.55 15.36
N HIS A 101 -3.96 -6.37 15.34
CA HIS A 101 -3.07 -6.87 14.28
C HIS A 101 -2.11 -8.01 14.70
N GLU A 102 -2.27 -8.59 15.90
CA GLU A 102 -1.64 -9.85 16.29
C GLU A 102 -2.70 -10.72 17.00
N PHE A 103 -2.87 -11.97 16.55
CA PHE A 103 -3.80 -12.98 17.11
C PHE A 103 -5.30 -12.70 17.04
N VAL A 104 -5.77 -11.94 16.04
CA VAL A 104 -7.20 -11.88 15.66
C VAL A 104 -7.32 -12.15 14.16
N ASP A 105 -8.17 -13.09 13.77
CA ASP A 105 -8.34 -13.67 12.42
C ASP A 105 -8.74 -12.68 11.29
N ALA A 106 -8.59 -11.35 11.48
CA ALA A 106 -9.18 -10.33 10.62
C ALA A 106 -8.18 -9.42 9.90
N ILE A 107 -7.06 -9.01 10.50
CA ILE A 107 -6.12 -8.05 9.89
C ILE A 107 -4.66 -8.41 10.17
N TYR A 108 -3.84 -8.44 9.13
CA TYR A 108 -2.40 -8.66 9.20
C TYR A 108 -1.63 -7.47 8.61
N GLY A 109 -0.55 -7.08 9.28
CA GLY A 109 0.41 -6.10 8.77
C GLY A 109 1.72 -6.77 8.37
N CYS A 110 2.27 -6.40 7.22
CA CYS A 110 3.55 -6.90 6.74
C CYS A 110 4.41 -5.72 6.28
N VAL A 111 5.62 -5.57 6.87
CA VAL A 111 6.59 -4.56 6.46
C VAL A 111 7.60 -5.22 5.55
N VAL A 112 7.76 -4.66 4.34
CA VAL A 112 8.59 -5.24 3.29
C VAL A 112 9.72 -4.26 2.96
N SER A 113 10.94 -4.66 3.30
CA SER A 113 12.17 -3.96 2.94
C SER A 113 12.67 -4.40 1.57
N ARG A 114 13.62 -3.64 1.00
CA ARG A 114 14.29 -4.05 -0.26
C ARG A 114 14.95 -5.42 -0.15
N ALA A 115 15.46 -5.79 1.02
CA ALA A 115 16.10 -7.09 1.23
C ALA A 115 15.14 -8.28 1.10
N ASP A 116 13.84 -8.05 1.30
CA ASP A 116 12.82 -9.11 1.29
C ASP A 116 12.39 -9.50 -0.12
N HIS A 117 12.56 -8.61 -1.10
CA HIS A 117 12.06 -8.83 -2.46
C HIS A 117 13.03 -8.50 -3.58
N MET A 118 14.16 -7.83 -3.32
CA MET A 118 15.19 -7.60 -4.34
C MET A 118 16.18 -8.75 -4.34
N ILE A 119 16.36 -9.36 -5.52
CA ILE A 119 17.33 -10.43 -5.73
C ILE A 119 18.27 -10.08 -6.87
N ARG A 120 19.52 -10.52 -6.76
CA ARG A 120 20.51 -10.33 -7.82
C ARG A 120 20.18 -11.29 -8.98
N LYS A 121 20.22 -10.79 -10.22
CA LYS A 121 19.85 -11.54 -11.43
C LYS A 121 20.65 -12.83 -11.62
N GLU A 122 21.93 -12.80 -11.28
CA GLU A 122 22.85 -13.93 -11.37
C GLU A 122 22.76 -14.89 -10.16
N GLY A 123 21.81 -14.66 -9.26
CA GLY A 123 21.75 -15.32 -7.96
C GLY A 123 22.56 -14.58 -6.89
N GLY A 124 22.20 -14.86 -5.63
CA GLY A 124 22.77 -14.20 -4.46
C GLY A 124 21.75 -13.33 -3.71
N ILE A 125 22.18 -12.88 -2.53
CA ILE A 125 21.37 -12.08 -1.61
C ILE A 125 21.43 -10.60 -1.95
N TYR A 126 20.42 -9.85 -1.49
CA TYR A 126 20.42 -8.40 -1.53
C TYR A 126 21.62 -7.79 -0.80
N LYS A 127 22.35 -6.89 -1.48
CA LYS A 127 23.40 -6.05 -0.88
C LYS A 127 23.08 -4.59 -1.12
N ARG A 128 22.87 -3.86 -0.03
CA ARG A 128 22.46 -2.45 -0.07
C ARG A 128 23.41 -1.56 -0.87
N GLU A 129 24.70 -1.61 -0.59
CA GLU A 129 25.69 -0.74 -1.25
C GLU A 129 25.84 -1.04 -2.75
N GLU A 130 25.75 -2.31 -3.15
CA GLU A 130 25.79 -2.71 -4.57
C GLU A 130 24.52 -2.23 -5.26
N PHE A 131 23.36 -2.44 -4.66
CA PHE A 131 22.08 -1.98 -5.20
C PHE A 131 22.01 -0.46 -5.36
N GLU A 132 22.56 0.30 -4.42
CA GLU A 132 22.60 1.77 -4.50
C GLU A 132 23.46 2.26 -5.68
N LYS A 133 24.50 1.52 -6.06
CA LYS A 133 25.39 1.85 -7.17
C LYS A 133 24.96 1.26 -8.51
N GLN A 134 24.39 0.06 -8.49
CA GLN A 134 24.09 -0.79 -9.64
C GLN A 134 22.73 -1.49 -9.48
N PRO A 135 21.62 -0.73 -9.38
CA PRO A 135 20.28 -1.30 -9.20
C PRO A 135 19.84 -2.22 -10.36
N GLU A 136 20.41 -2.04 -11.55
CA GLU A 136 20.14 -2.83 -12.76
C GLU A 136 20.56 -4.30 -12.63
N LEU A 137 21.44 -4.64 -11.69
CA LEU A 137 21.83 -6.02 -11.39
C LEU A 137 20.75 -6.80 -10.63
N TYR A 138 19.71 -6.11 -10.17
CA TYR A 138 18.66 -6.68 -9.36
C TYR A 138 17.34 -6.83 -10.13
N VAL A 139 16.48 -7.72 -9.66
CA VAL A 139 15.07 -7.83 -10.03
C VAL A 139 14.21 -7.90 -8.78
N SER A 140 12.99 -7.39 -8.89
CA SER A 140 12.01 -7.44 -7.80
C SER A 140 11.15 -8.69 -7.92
N LYS A 141 11.05 -9.45 -6.84
CA LYS A 141 10.11 -10.56 -6.65
C LYS A 141 8.82 -10.14 -5.96
N PHE A 142 8.64 -8.84 -5.72
CA PHE A 142 7.48 -8.31 -5.00
C PHE A 142 6.16 -8.74 -5.65
N ALA A 143 6.05 -8.60 -6.97
CA ALA A 143 4.85 -8.96 -7.73
C ALA A 143 4.48 -10.44 -7.65
N SER A 144 5.47 -11.34 -7.57
CA SER A 144 5.23 -12.80 -7.60
C SER A 144 5.13 -13.42 -6.21
N GLU A 145 5.84 -12.89 -5.21
CA GLU A 145 5.98 -13.53 -3.90
C GLU A 145 5.23 -12.80 -2.77
N ILE A 146 4.88 -11.52 -2.95
CA ILE A 146 4.30 -10.68 -1.89
C ILE A 146 2.93 -10.13 -2.30
N ALA A 147 2.88 -9.42 -3.43
CA ALA A 147 1.67 -8.77 -3.92
C ALA A 147 0.44 -9.71 -4.07
N PRO A 148 0.57 -11.00 -4.44
CA PRO A 148 -0.58 -11.90 -4.56
C PRO A 148 -1.33 -12.13 -3.23
N TYR A 149 -0.66 -11.87 -2.09
CA TYR A 149 -1.25 -12.01 -0.76
C TYR A 149 -1.73 -10.68 -0.17
N ALA A 150 -1.39 -9.55 -0.80
CA ALA A 150 -1.74 -8.23 -0.30
C ALA A 150 -3.21 -7.89 -0.58
N THR A 151 -3.90 -7.36 0.42
CA THR A 151 -5.19 -6.70 0.26
C THR A 151 -5.01 -5.21 0.00
N VAL A 152 -4.10 -4.59 0.74
CA VAL A 152 -3.76 -3.17 0.60
C VAL A 152 -2.24 -3.05 0.49
N ILE A 153 -1.76 -2.28 -0.46
CA ILE A 153 -0.33 -1.94 -0.58
C ILE A 153 -0.17 -0.45 -0.25
N LEU A 154 0.65 -0.14 0.73
CA LEU A 154 1.11 1.21 1.03
C LEU A 154 2.55 1.35 0.52
N ASN A 155 2.70 1.98 -0.64
CA ASN A 155 4.00 2.22 -1.22
C ASN A 155 4.67 3.41 -0.53
N CYS A 156 5.68 3.13 0.30
CA CYS A 156 6.41 4.14 1.07
C CYS A 156 7.89 4.19 0.71
N VAL A 157 8.26 3.66 -0.48
CA VAL A 157 9.62 3.69 -0.99
C VAL A 157 9.78 4.75 -2.08
N PHE A 158 10.88 5.48 -2.02
CA PHE A 158 11.35 6.25 -3.15
C PHE A 158 11.84 5.32 -4.26
N TRP A 159 11.51 5.66 -5.51
CA TRP A 159 11.92 4.94 -6.71
C TRP A 159 12.83 5.79 -7.59
N GLY A 160 13.97 5.23 -7.99
CA GLY A 160 14.84 5.83 -9.00
C GLY A 160 14.63 5.19 -10.36
N VAL A 161 14.82 5.95 -11.45
CA VAL A 161 14.55 5.52 -12.84
C VAL A 161 15.13 4.14 -13.22
N ASN A 162 16.31 3.80 -12.68
CA ASN A 162 17.00 2.54 -12.98
C ASN A 162 16.70 1.41 -11.97
N THR A 163 15.77 1.65 -11.03
CA THR A 163 15.41 0.68 -9.99
C THR A 163 14.32 -0.28 -10.50
N PRO A 164 14.43 -1.59 -10.21
CA PRO A 164 13.35 -2.52 -10.52
C PRO A 164 12.01 -2.05 -9.94
N ARG A 165 10.95 -2.10 -10.75
CA ARG A 165 9.59 -1.76 -10.33
C ARG A 165 9.07 -2.79 -9.34
N LEU A 166 8.16 -2.38 -8.46
CA LEU A 166 7.43 -3.27 -7.57
C LEU A 166 6.32 -4.01 -8.32
N LEU A 167 5.56 -3.28 -9.14
CA LEU A 167 4.47 -3.78 -9.95
C LEU A 167 4.55 -3.20 -11.36
N THR A 168 4.48 -4.07 -12.36
CA THR A 168 4.35 -3.72 -13.77
C THR A 168 2.89 -3.80 -14.24
N ILE A 169 2.60 -3.29 -15.44
CA ILE A 169 1.27 -3.42 -16.07
C ILE A 169 0.88 -4.91 -16.23
N PRO A 170 1.75 -5.82 -16.73
CA PRO A 170 1.46 -7.26 -16.73
C PRO A 170 1.16 -7.84 -15.34
N ASP A 171 1.89 -7.42 -14.31
CA ASP A 171 1.64 -7.89 -12.94
C ASP A 171 0.24 -7.46 -12.45
N ALA A 172 -0.15 -6.22 -12.74
CA ALA A 172 -1.47 -5.71 -12.39
C ALA A 172 -2.58 -6.56 -13.03
N LYS A 173 -2.42 -6.93 -14.31
CA LYS A 173 -3.37 -7.82 -15.00
C LYS A 173 -3.51 -9.17 -14.31
N ILE A 174 -2.39 -9.77 -13.87
CA ILE A 174 -2.39 -11.05 -13.15
C ILE A 174 -3.08 -10.91 -11.79
N LEU A 175 -2.75 -9.86 -11.03
CA LEU A 175 -3.24 -9.62 -9.68
C LEU A 175 -4.73 -9.26 -9.63
N LEU A 176 -5.22 -8.55 -10.65
CA LEU A 176 -6.61 -8.07 -10.75
C LEU A 176 -7.51 -9.02 -11.56
N THR A 177 -6.96 -10.11 -12.10
CA THR A 177 -7.77 -11.17 -12.71
C THR A 177 -8.73 -11.75 -11.66
N PRO A 178 -10.05 -11.82 -11.93
CA PRO A 178 -11.00 -12.34 -10.98
C PRO A 178 -10.69 -13.79 -10.55
N ARG A 179 -10.59 -14.02 -9.24
CA ARG A 179 -10.36 -15.32 -8.61
C ARG A 179 -11.29 -15.47 -7.41
N VAL A 180 -12.35 -16.25 -7.60
CA VAL A 180 -13.28 -16.58 -6.52
C VAL A 180 -12.57 -17.44 -5.49
N ASN A 181 -12.49 -16.96 -4.25
CA ASN A 181 -12.00 -17.75 -3.14
C ASN A 181 -13.14 -18.56 -2.53
N LYS A 182 -13.31 -19.81 -2.99
CA LYS A 182 -14.37 -20.72 -2.54
C LYS A 182 -14.36 -20.96 -1.02
N SER A 183 -13.22 -20.80 -0.35
CA SER A 183 -13.15 -21.00 1.12
C SER A 183 -13.76 -19.85 1.93
N LEU A 184 -14.01 -18.70 1.30
CA LEU A 184 -14.64 -17.52 1.93
C LEU A 184 -16.08 -17.29 1.45
N GLU A 185 -16.65 -18.21 0.67
CA GLU A 185 -18.03 -18.10 0.22
C GLU A 185 -18.98 -18.12 1.42
N VAL A 186 -19.76 -17.05 1.55
CA VAL A 186 -20.84 -16.93 2.54
C VAL A 186 -22.14 -16.72 1.77
N PRO A 187 -23.16 -17.59 1.94
CA PRO A 187 -24.43 -17.45 1.24
C PRO A 187 -25.04 -16.06 1.42
N GLY A 188 -25.41 -15.41 0.32
CA GLY A 188 -25.99 -14.06 0.32
C GLY A 188 -24.96 -12.92 0.40
N CYS A 189 -23.66 -13.22 0.50
CA CYS A 189 -22.60 -12.22 0.41
C CYS A 189 -21.83 -12.38 -0.91
N PRO A 190 -21.58 -11.29 -1.66
CA PRO A 190 -20.73 -11.35 -2.84
C PRO A 190 -19.30 -11.74 -2.45
N SER A 191 -18.58 -12.42 -3.34
CA SER A 191 -17.13 -12.63 -3.17
C SER A 191 -16.37 -11.45 -3.72
N LEU A 192 -15.22 -11.14 -3.11
CA LEU A 192 -14.29 -10.17 -3.71
C LEU A 192 -13.76 -10.71 -5.05
N PRO A 193 -13.62 -9.84 -6.08
CA PRO A 193 -13.16 -10.27 -7.39
C PRO A 193 -11.71 -10.75 -7.34
N HIS A 194 -10.85 -10.11 -6.56
CA HIS A 194 -9.45 -10.47 -6.36
C HIS A 194 -9.02 -9.99 -4.98
N ARG A 195 -7.81 -10.37 -4.53
CA ARG A 195 -7.36 -10.03 -3.18
C ARG A 195 -6.91 -8.58 -3.04
N LEU A 196 -6.16 -8.06 -4.01
CA LEU A 196 -5.62 -6.70 -3.98
C LEU A 196 -6.73 -5.69 -4.22
N MET A 197 -7.15 -4.96 -3.20
CA MET A 197 -8.29 -4.06 -3.24
C MET A 197 -7.91 -2.59 -3.40
N ALA A 198 -6.75 -2.20 -2.87
CA ALA A 198 -6.34 -0.81 -2.86
C ALA A 198 -4.81 -0.66 -2.84
N ILE A 199 -4.31 0.40 -3.48
CA ILE A 199 -2.91 0.80 -3.46
C ILE A 199 -2.87 2.29 -3.10
N CYS A 200 -2.06 2.64 -2.10
CA CYS A 200 -1.71 4.02 -1.80
C CYS A 200 -0.25 4.23 -2.17
N ASP A 201 -0.01 4.98 -3.25
CA ASP A 201 1.36 5.36 -3.62
C ASP A 201 1.72 6.72 -3.02
N ILE A 202 2.41 6.68 -1.87
CA ILE A 202 2.79 7.88 -1.11
C ILE A 202 4.04 8.52 -1.72
N SER A 203 4.85 7.77 -2.50
CA SER A 203 5.96 8.38 -3.23
C SER A 203 5.46 9.23 -4.40
N ALA A 204 4.28 8.89 -4.93
CA ALA A 204 3.57 9.63 -5.96
C ALA A 204 4.45 9.94 -7.18
N ASP A 205 5.18 8.91 -7.63
CA ASP A 205 6.06 8.98 -8.80
C ASP A 205 5.29 8.47 -10.04
N PRO A 206 4.81 9.33 -10.96
CA PRO A 206 4.05 8.90 -12.13
C PRO A 206 4.84 7.95 -13.01
N GLY A 207 4.30 6.76 -13.25
CA GLY A 207 5.01 5.71 -13.97
C GLY A 207 6.29 5.26 -13.25
N GLY A 208 6.31 5.31 -11.91
CA GLY A 208 7.43 4.95 -11.06
C GLY A 208 7.41 3.50 -10.59
N SER A 209 7.61 3.25 -9.29
CA SER A 209 7.68 1.86 -8.79
C SER A 209 6.43 1.02 -9.04
N ILE A 210 5.27 1.66 -9.19
CA ILE A 210 4.01 1.04 -9.60
C ILE A 210 3.69 1.60 -10.99
N GLU A 211 3.97 0.80 -12.03
CA GLU A 211 4.05 1.28 -13.41
C GLU A 211 2.78 1.96 -13.93
N PHE A 212 1.63 1.39 -13.57
CA PHE A 212 0.33 1.82 -14.05
C PHE A 212 -0.25 3.02 -13.30
N MET A 213 0.42 3.51 -12.26
CA MET A 213 0.05 4.75 -11.59
C MET A 213 0.66 5.93 -12.34
N THR A 214 -0.05 6.44 -13.34
CA THR A 214 0.43 7.51 -14.23
C THR A 214 -0.01 8.91 -13.81
N GLU A 215 -0.87 9.04 -12.80
CA GLU A 215 -1.46 10.30 -12.35
C GLU A 215 -1.40 10.40 -10.83
N CYS A 216 -1.24 11.62 -10.32
CA CYS A 216 -1.33 11.91 -8.89
C CYS A 216 -2.73 12.43 -8.57
N THR A 217 -3.40 11.79 -7.62
CA THR A 217 -4.71 12.24 -7.12
C THR A 217 -4.59 13.55 -6.33
N THR A 218 -5.72 14.24 -6.17
CA THR A 218 -5.79 15.51 -5.43
C THR A 218 -6.72 15.39 -4.23
N ILE A 219 -6.72 16.37 -3.33
CA ILE A 219 -7.64 16.38 -2.18
C ILE A 219 -9.11 16.35 -2.65
N ASP A 220 -9.43 17.02 -3.76
CA ASP A 220 -10.79 17.03 -4.32
C ASP A 220 -11.16 15.72 -5.03
N LYS A 221 -10.16 15.01 -5.55
CA LYS A 221 -10.29 13.72 -6.23
C LYS A 221 -9.26 12.73 -5.69
N PRO A 222 -9.46 12.21 -4.46
CA PRO A 222 -8.42 11.47 -3.74
C PRO A 222 -8.21 10.04 -4.24
N PHE A 223 -9.15 9.50 -5.03
CA PHE A 223 -9.12 8.12 -5.51
C PHE A 223 -9.32 8.05 -7.02
N THR A 224 -8.73 7.03 -7.62
CA THR A 224 -8.98 6.62 -9.00
C THR A 224 -9.10 5.10 -9.06
N VAL A 225 -9.89 4.59 -9.98
CA VAL A 225 -10.04 3.16 -10.24
C VAL A 225 -9.27 2.80 -11.50
N TYR A 226 -8.33 1.87 -11.35
CA TYR A 226 -7.52 1.35 -12.45
C TYR A 226 -8.15 0.10 -13.06
N ASP A 227 -8.33 0.12 -14.38
CA ASP A 227 -8.73 -1.02 -15.21
C ASP A 227 -7.47 -1.64 -15.84
N ALA A 228 -7.13 -2.86 -15.42
CA ALA A 228 -5.93 -3.57 -15.88
C ALA A 228 -6.07 -4.18 -17.29
N ASP A 229 -7.28 -4.34 -17.80
CA ASP A 229 -7.50 -4.84 -19.16
C ASP A 229 -7.34 -3.72 -20.18
N LEU A 230 -7.81 -2.53 -19.85
CA LEU A 230 -7.67 -1.32 -20.68
C LEU A 230 -6.38 -0.54 -20.40
N ASN A 231 -5.71 -0.82 -19.28
CA ASN A 231 -4.59 -0.04 -18.75
C ASN A 231 -4.96 1.45 -18.63
N GLN A 232 -6.09 1.75 -18.00
CA GLN A 232 -6.63 3.10 -17.85
C GLN A 232 -7.13 3.35 -16.43
N SER A 233 -6.91 4.56 -15.94
CA SER A 233 -7.44 5.05 -14.66
C SER A 233 -8.71 5.87 -14.92
N THR A 234 -9.70 5.74 -14.04
CA THR A 234 -10.99 6.45 -14.15
C THR A 234 -11.45 6.96 -12.79
N ASP A 235 -12.14 8.09 -12.78
CA ASP A 235 -12.70 8.73 -11.57
C ASP A 235 -14.01 8.06 -11.05
N ARG A 236 -14.32 6.83 -11.50
CA ARG A 236 -15.63 6.19 -11.25
C ARG A 236 -15.70 5.37 -9.98
#